data_AF-A0A4U5TNE7-F1
#
_entry.id   AF-A0A4U5TNE7-F1
#
_cell.length_a   1.000
_cell.length_b   1.000
_cell.length_c   1.000
_cell.angle_alpha   90.00
_cell.angle_beta   90.00
_cell.angle_gamma   90.00
#
_symmetry.space_group_name_H-M   'P 1'
#
loop_
_entity.id
_entity.type
_entity.pdbx_description
1 polymer ?
#
loop_
_entity_poly.entity_id
_entity_poly.type
_entity_poly.pdbx_seq_one_letter_code
_entity_poly.pdbx_strand_id
1 'polypeptide(L)'
;MIESDDAIKEQASLQTSLISPDLYLAYIILGITVLLVLIFTFVGIFRGNIKKTLISVGLFALVVLISYFGFAGDFGTGFSTSDTETLSESGALWIGTGLYTFYILALAAIVSMFVSTVKKAITS
;
A
#
# COMPACT_ATOMS: atom_id res chain seq x y z
N MET A 1 3.51 36.96 -26.75
CA MET A 1 3.73 35.49 -26.64
C MET A 1 4.95 35.15 -25.79
N ILE A 2 6.05 35.92 -25.86
CA ILE A 2 7.27 35.68 -25.05
C ILE A 2 7.05 35.90 -23.54
N GLU A 3 6.28 36.92 -23.16
CA GLU A 3 6.06 37.30 -21.75
C GLU A 3 5.24 36.26 -20.93
N SER A 4 4.39 35.48 -21.60
CA SER A 4 3.63 34.41 -20.93
C SER A 4 4.49 33.17 -20.68
N ASP A 5 5.41 32.84 -21.59
CA ASP A 5 6.30 31.69 -21.43
C ASP A 5 7.35 31.93 -20.33
N ASP A 6 7.80 33.17 -20.17
CA ASP A 6 8.75 33.55 -19.12
C ASP A 6 8.07 33.55 -17.74
N ALA A 7 6.83 34.05 -17.64
CA ALA A 7 6.05 33.98 -16.40
C ALA A 7 5.73 32.54 -15.96
N ILE A 8 5.44 31.63 -16.89
CA ILE A 8 5.18 30.21 -16.59
C ILE A 8 6.46 29.51 -16.09
N LYS A 9 7.62 29.82 -16.68
CA LYS A 9 8.91 29.27 -16.22
C LYS A 9 9.32 29.80 -14.87
N GLU A 10 9.05 31.08 -14.59
CA GLU A 10 9.33 31.68 -13.30
C GLU A 10 8.46 31.01 -12.21
N GLN A 11 7.16 30.87 -12.43
CA GLN A 11 6.25 30.17 -11.51
C GLN A 11 6.64 28.69 -11.31
N ALA A 12 7.00 27.97 -12.39
CA ALA A 12 7.45 26.59 -12.31
C ALA A 12 8.78 26.44 -11.55
N SER A 13 9.69 27.41 -11.68
CA SER A 13 10.97 27.43 -10.98
C SER A 13 10.81 27.76 -9.50
N LEU A 14 9.93 28.70 -9.14
CA LEU A 14 9.57 29.02 -7.77
C LEU A 14 8.87 27.82 -7.11
N GLN A 15 7.93 27.19 -7.81
CA GLN A 15 7.24 25.99 -7.33
C GLN A 15 8.21 24.83 -7.13
N THR A 16 9.14 24.60 -8.06
CA THR A 16 10.23 23.62 -7.89
C THR A 16 11.12 23.95 -6.69
N SER A 17 11.47 25.23 -6.50
CA SER A 17 12.37 25.65 -5.41
C SER A 17 11.72 25.56 -4.03
N LEU A 18 10.39 25.61 -3.94
CA LEU A 18 9.62 25.41 -2.71
C LEU A 18 9.26 23.94 -2.44
N ILE A 19 9.01 23.15 -3.49
CA ILE A 19 8.69 21.71 -3.39
C ILE A 19 9.93 20.88 -3.11
N SER A 20 11.10 21.27 -3.64
CA SER A 20 12.33 20.49 -3.50
C SER A 20 12.79 20.31 -2.04
N PRO A 21 12.77 21.34 -1.17
CA PRO A 21 13.10 21.20 0.25
C PRO A 21 12.14 20.27 1.01
N ASP A 22 10.83 20.39 0.77
CA ASP A 22 9.80 19.57 1.42
C ASP A 22 9.90 18.10 0.99
N LEU A 23 10.18 17.85 -0.29
CA LEU A 23 10.41 16.52 -0.82
C LEU A 23 11.68 15.89 -0.25
N TYR A 24 12.75 16.66 -0.09
CA TYR A 24 13.99 16.18 0.54
C TYR A 24 13.77 15.81 2.00
N LEU A 25 13.02 16.64 2.74
CA LEU A 25 12.63 16.35 4.12
C LEU A 25 11.75 15.10 4.21
N ALA A 26 10.78 14.94 3.29
CA ALA A 26 9.95 13.74 3.21
C ALA A 26 10.78 12.48 2.96
N TYR A 27 11.78 12.52 2.07
CA TYR A 27 12.68 11.39 1.85
C TYR A 27 13.55 11.08 3.07
N ILE A 28 14.02 12.09 3.81
CA ILE A 28 14.77 11.88 5.06
C ILE A 28 13.89 11.17 6.09
N ILE A 29 12.67 11.68 6.31
CA ILE A 29 11.74 11.09 7.28
C ILE A 29 11.36 9.68 6.85
N LEU A 30 11.04 9.46 5.57
CA LEU A 30 10.77 8.13 5.02
C LEU A 30 11.95 7.19 5.28
N GLY A 31 13.17 7.63 5.03
CA GLY A 31 14.39 6.85 5.27
C GLY A 31 14.54 6.47 6.76
N ILE A 32 14.35 7.42 7.68
CA ILE A 32 14.41 7.18 9.12
C ILE A 32 13.29 6.22 9.55
N THR A 33 12.06 6.43 9.08
CA THR A 33 10.92 5.57 9.39
C THR A 33 11.18 4.15 8.93
N VAL A 34 11.63 3.95 7.69
CA VAL A 34 11.97 2.62 7.17
C VAL A 34 13.07 1.97 8.01
N LEU A 35 14.12 2.71 8.36
CA LEU A 35 15.23 2.20 9.17
C LEU A 35 14.76 1.77 10.57
N LEU A 36 13.96 2.61 11.25
CA LEU A 36 13.39 2.27 12.56
C LEU A 36 12.46 1.05 12.46
N VAL A 37 11.55 1.02 11.48
CA VAL A 37 10.63 -0.09 11.28
C VAL A 37 11.39 -1.39 11.07
N LEU A 38 12.46 -1.40 10.26
CA LEU A 38 13.29 -2.58 10.06
C LEU A 38 13.93 -3.03 11.39
N ILE A 39 14.58 -2.12 12.12
CA ILE A 39 15.20 -2.45 13.42
C ILE A 39 14.17 -3.03 14.39
N PHE A 40 13.03 -2.37 14.57
CA PHE A 40 11.98 -2.84 15.47
C PHE A 40 11.35 -4.16 15.01
N THR A 41 11.21 -4.37 13.71
CA THR A 41 10.70 -5.61 13.13
C THR A 41 11.64 -6.77 13.45
N PHE A 42 12.93 -6.65 13.15
CA PHE A 42 13.89 -7.72 13.44
C PHE A 42 13.99 -7.99 14.94
N VAL A 43 14.13 -6.95 15.77
CA VAL A 43 14.18 -7.09 17.23
C VAL A 43 12.91 -7.76 17.77
N GLY A 44 11.73 -7.38 17.26
CA GLY A 44 10.45 -7.98 17.64
C GLY A 44 10.33 -9.44 17.23
N ILE A 45 10.83 -9.79 16.04
CA ILE A 45 10.84 -11.17 15.53
C ILE A 45 11.75 -12.07 16.38
N PHE A 46 12.96 -11.61 16.72
CA PHE A 46 13.92 -12.40 17.51
C PHE A 46 13.55 -12.54 18.98
N ARG A 47 12.88 -11.52 19.56
CA ARG A 47 12.39 -11.58 20.95
C ARG A 47 11.08 -12.35 21.08
N GLY A 48 10.30 -12.43 20.01
CA GLY A 48 8.99 -13.05 19.98
C GLY A 48 8.99 -14.53 19.59
N ASN A 49 7.80 -15.07 19.38
CA ASN A 49 7.63 -16.43 18.88
C ASN A 49 7.73 -16.45 17.35
N ILE A 50 8.96 -16.64 16.85
CA ILE A 50 9.29 -16.68 15.41
C ILE A 50 8.33 -17.56 14.60
N LYS A 51 7.93 -18.72 15.15
CA LYS A 51 7.04 -19.66 14.43
C LYS A 51 5.66 -19.05 14.21
N LYS A 52 5.06 -18.43 15.23
CA LYS A 52 3.76 -17.77 15.10
C LYS A 52 3.82 -16.58 14.15
N THR A 53 4.90 -15.79 14.23
CA THR A 53 5.11 -14.67 13.32
C THR A 53 5.24 -15.15 11.87
N LEU A 54 6.03 -16.20 11.63
CA LEU A 54 6.24 -16.75 10.29
C LEU A 54 4.95 -17.35 9.72
N ILE A 55 4.13 -18.02 10.54
CA ILE A 55 2.81 -18.52 10.13
C ILE A 55 1.89 -17.35 9.76
N SER A 56 1.86 -16.29 10.58
CA SER A 56 1.05 -15.10 10.30
C SER A 56 1.46 -14.43 8.98
N VAL A 57 2.76 -14.21 8.78
CA VAL A 57 3.31 -13.62 7.55
C VAL A 57 3.07 -14.52 6.35
N GLY A 58 3.24 -15.84 6.50
CA GLY A 58 2.98 -16.80 5.43
C GLY A 58 1.51 -16.82 5.01
N LEU A 59 0.58 -16.76 5.97
CA LEU A 59 -0.85 -16.69 5.67
C LEU A 59 -1.23 -15.38 4.99
N PHE A 60 -0.65 -14.26 5.42
CA PHE A 60 -0.83 -12.97 4.75
C PHE A 60 -0.30 -13.01 3.31
N ALA A 61 0.92 -13.53 3.11
CA ALA A 61 1.51 -13.68 1.78
C ALA A 61 0.66 -14.58 0.87
N LEU A 62 0.09 -15.67 1.41
CA LEU A 62 -0.82 -16.54 0.67
C LEU A 62 -2.03 -15.75 0.13
N VAL A 63 -2.65 -14.90 0.95
CA VAL A 63 -3.79 -14.07 0.53
C VAL A 63 -3.36 -13.06 -0.54
N VAL A 64 -2.17 -12.46 -0.41
CA VAL A 64 -1.61 -11.56 -1.43
C VAL A 64 -1.38 -12.29 -2.75
N LEU A 65 -0.82 -13.50 -2.73
CA LEU A 65 -0.62 -14.30 -3.94
C LEU A 65 -1.96 -14.66 -4.59
N ILE A 66 -2.94 -15.10 -3.81
CA ILE A 66 -4.30 -15.39 -4.31
C ILE A 66 -4.91 -14.14 -4.95
N SER A 67 -4.72 -12.97 -4.32
CA SER A 67 -5.20 -11.69 -4.84
C SER A 67 -4.51 -11.29 -6.14
N TYR A 68 -3.19 -11.42 -6.20
CA TYR A 68 -2.36 -11.06 -7.35
C TYR A 68 -2.65 -11.96 -8.57
N PHE A 69 -2.63 -13.28 -8.38
CA PHE A 69 -2.81 -14.23 -9.49
C PHE A 69 -4.27 -14.49 -9.83
N GLY A 70 -5.19 -14.40 -8.86
CA GLY A 70 -6.60 -14.75 -9.04
C GLY A 70 -7.51 -13.58 -9.42
N PHE A 71 -7.18 -12.36 -8.99
CA PHE A 71 -8.12 -11.22 -9.09
C PHE A 71 -7.49 -9.98 -9.74
N ALA A 72 -6.21 -9.71 -9.51
CA ALA A 72 -5.58 -8.49 -10.02
C ALA A 72 -5.51 -8.42 -11.55
N GLY A 73 -5.51 -9.56 -12.24
CA GLY A 73 -5.57 -9.61 -13.71
C GLY A 73 -6.84 -8.97 -14.31
N ASP A 74 -7.96 -8.96 -13.56
CA ASP A 74 -9.23 -8.33 -13.97
C ASP A 74 -9.25 -6.82 -13.69
N PHE A 75 -8.34 -6.32 -12.85
CA PHE A 75 -8.21 -4.89 -12.58
C PHE A 75 -7.69 -4.10 -13.79
N GLY A 76 -6.95 -4.77 -14.70
CA GLY A 76 -6.43 -4.16 -15.92
C GLY A 76 -7.45 -4.02 -17.06
N THR A 77 -8.59 -4.71 -17.00
CA THR A 77 -9.62 -4.73 -18.06
C THR A 77 -10.84 -3.86 -17.73
N GLY A 78 -11.09 -3.57 -16.45
CA GLY A 78 -12.26 -2.80 -15.99
C GLY A 78 -12.08 -1.28 -15.98
N PHE A 79 -10.84 -0.78 -15.90
CA PHE A 79 -10.55 0.64 -16.08
C PHE A 79 -10.24 0.90 -17.56
N SER A 80 -11.28 1.14 -18.37
CA SER A 80 -11.10 1.88 -19.61
C SER A 80 -10.62 3.28 -19.25
N THR A 81 -9.30 3.43 -19.22
CA THR A 81 -8.63 4.72 -19.05
C THR A 81 -9.07 5.62 -20.18
N SER A 82 -9.71 6.73 -19.81
CA SER A 82 -9.94 7.87 -20.68
C SER A 82 -8.60 8.34 -21.27
N ASP A 83 -8.38 8.01 -22.54
CA ASP A 83 -7.65 8.69 -23.62
C ASP A 83 -6.32 9.45 -23.43
N THR A 84 -5.66 9.60 -22.27
CA THR A 84 -4.43 10.43 -22.25
C THR A 84 -3.23 9.97 -21.43
N GLU A 85 -3.30 8.95 -20.58
CA GLU A 85 -2.08 8.39 -19.96
C GLU A 85 -2.34 6.97 -19.47
N THR A 86 -1.83 5.98 -20.20
CA THR A 86 -1.82 4.60 -19.71
C THR A 86 -0.93 4.55 -18.48
N LEU A 87 -1.53 4.47 -17.29
CA LEU A 87 -0.84 3.97 -16.11
C LEU A 87 -0.12 2.67 -16.53
N SER A 88 1.18 2.57 -16.26
CA SER A 88 1.94 1.35 -16.54
C SER A 88 1.15 0.14 -16.05
N GLU A 89 0.87 -0.83 -16.93
CA GLU A 89 0.03 -2.01 -16.66
C GLU A 89 0.44 -2.70 -15.35
N SER A 90 1.73 -2.64 -15.00
CA SER A 90 2.27 -3.16 -13.75
C SER A 90 1.81 -2.38 -12.52
N GLY A 91 1.74 -1.05 -12.58
CA GLY A 91 1.30 -0.21 -11.46
C GLY A 91 -0.16 -0.44 -11.10
N ALA A 92 -1.04 -0.51 -12.12
CA ALA A 92 -2.45 -0.83 -11.93
C ALA A 92 -2.65 -2.23 -11.32
N LEU A 93 -1.84 -3.20 -11.74
CA LEU A 93 -1.86 -4.57 -11.20
C LEU A 93 -1.51 -4.61 -9.70
N TRP A 94 -0.47 -3.87 -9.28
CA TRP A 94 -0.07 -3.79 -7.86
C TRP A 94 -1.12 -3.11 -7.00
N ILE A 95 -1.75 -2.05 -7.51
CA ILE A 95 -2.85 -1.35 -6.83
C ILE A 95 -4.07 -2.29 -6.69
N GLY A 96 -4.47 -2.95 -7.77
CA GLY A 96 -5.58 -3.91 -7.78
C GLY A 96 -5.33 -5.09 -6.83
N THR A 97 -4.11 -5.62 -6.82
CA THR A 97 -3.69 -6.66 -5.87
C THR A 97 -3.86 -6.22 -4.43
N GLY A 98 -3.40 -5.01 -4.09
CA GLY A 98 -3.53 -4.46 -2.74
C GLY A 98 -4.99 -4.32 -2.33
N LEU A 99 -5.84 -3.85 -3.24
CA LEU A 99 -7.26 -3.66 -2.98
C LEU A 99 -8.01 -4.98 -2.78
N TYR A 100 -7.79 -5.98 -3.63
CA TYR A 100 -8.39 -7.31 -3.46
C TYR A 100 -7.89 -8.01 -2.19
N THR A 101 -6.59 -7.88 -1.87
CA THR A 101 -6.03 -8.40 -0.62
C THR A 101 -6.78 -7.80 0.57
N PHE A 102 -6.98 -6.48 0.55
CA PHE A 102 -7.72 -5.79 1.60
C PHE A 102 -9.17 -6.29 1.71
N TYR A 103 -9.89 -6.43 0.59
CA TYR A 103 -11.27 -6.91 0.60
C TYR A 103 -11.42 -8.33 1.14
N ILE A 104 -10.53 -9.24 0.76
CA ILE A 104 -10.53 -10.62 1.26
C ILE A 104 -10.28 -10.65 2.77
N LEU A 105 -9.29 -9.88 3.24
CA LEU A 105 -8.98 -9.79 4.67
C LEU A 105 -10.09 -9.10 5.46
N ALA A 106 -10.72 -8.06 4.91
CA ALA A 106 -11.83 -7.37 5.53
C ALA A 106 -13.03 -8.30 5.72
N LEU A 107 -13.38 -9.08 4.69
CA LEU A 107 -14.44 -10.08 4.78
C LEU A 107 -14.10 -11.15 5.84
N ALA A 108 -12.88 -11.67 5.83
CA ALA A 108 -12.43 -12.65 6.82
C ALA A 108 -12.48 -12.09 8.26
N ALA A 109 -12.11 -10.81 8.44
CA ALA A 109 -12.16 -10.13 9.72
C ALA A 109 -13.60 -9.98 10.23
N ILE A 110 -14.53 -9.55 9.37
CA ILE A 110 -15.95 -9.43 9.71
C ILE A 110 -16.48 -10.79 10.17
N VAL A 111 -16.29 -11.86 9.39
CA VAL A 111 -16.75 -13.21 9.76
C VAL A 111 -16.14 -13.67 11.09
N SER A 112 -14.84 -13.45 11.28
CA SER A 112 -14.13 -13.80 12.52
C SER A 112 -14.69 -13.05 13.73
N MET A 113 -14.99 -11.75 13.58
CA MET A 113 -15.62 -10.93 14.62
C MET A 113 -17.02 -11.43 14.99
N PHE A 114 -17.85 -11.79 14.00
CA PHE A 114 -19.18 -12.35 14.26
C PHE A 114 -19.11 -13.68 15.02
N VAL A 115 -18.26 -14.61 14.59
CA VAL A 115 -18.07 -15.91 15.27
C VAL A 115 -17.55 -15.72 16.70
N SER A 116 -16.59 -14.81 16.88
CA SER A 116 -16.04 -14.49 18.20
C SER A 116 -17.12 -13.88 19.11
N THR A 117 -17.94 -12.97 18.59
CA THR A 117 -19.03 -12.34 19.33
C THR A 117 -20.08 -13.35 19.75
N VAL A 118 -20.51 -14.23 18.83
CA VAL A 118 -21.49 -15.30 19.11
C VAL A 118 -20.93 -16.31 20.11
N LYS A 119 -19.69 -16.79 19.96
CA LYS A 119 -19.06 -17.69 20.94
C LYS A 119 -18.98 -17.05 22.32
N LYS A 120 -18.62 -15.76 22.40
CA LYS A 120 -18.55 -15.04 23.67
C LYS A 120 -19.93 -14.89 24.31
N ALA A 121 -20.99 -14.70 23.52
CA ALA A 121 -22.35 -14.61 24.02
C ALA A 121 -22.92 -15.95 24.51
N ILE A 122 -22.50 -17.07 23.92
CA ILE A 122 -22.98 -18.42 24.29
C ILE A 122 -22.15 -19.04 25.44
N THR A 123 -20.87 -18.70 25.53
CA THR A 123 -19.95 -19.27 26.54
C THR A 123 -19.85 -18.42 27.81
N SER A 124 -20.56 -17.29 27.87
CA SER A 124 -20.71 -16.44 29.06
C SER A 124 -21.92 -16.86 29.88
#